data_AF-A0A661BY25-F1
#
_entry.id   AF-A0A661BY25-F1
#
_cell.length_a   1.000
_cell.length_b   1.000
_cell.length_c   1.000
_cell.angle_alpha   90.00
_cell.angle_beta   90.00
_cell.angle_gamma   90.00
#
_symmetry.space_group_name_H-M   'P 1'
#
loop_
_entity.id
_entity.type
_entity.pdbx_description
1 polymer ?
#
loop_
_entity_poly.entity_id
_entity_poly.type
_entity_poly.pdbx_seq_one_letter_code
_entity_poly.pdbx_strand_id
1 'polypeptide(L)' 'MITDMEKYIDIGVNLTGSSFKKDLPQVIERAQQAGVERFIVTGTDIVHSEQAIALAEQY' A
#
# COMPACT_ATOMS: atom_id res chain seq x y z
N MET A 1 -20.72 -1.95 -22.23
CA MET A 1 -20.41 -2.12 -20.80
C MET A 1 -18.93 -2.43 -20.73
N ILE A 2 -18.11 -1.52 -20.21
CA ILE A 2 -16.72 -1.85 -19.88
C ILE A 2 -16.80 -2.52 -18.51
N THR A 3 -16.55 -3.83 -18.46
CA THR A 3 -16.69 -4.67 -17.26
C THR A 3 -15.37 -4.93 -16.54
N ASP A 4 -14.28 -4.36 -17.04
CA ASP A 4 -12.99 -4.42 -16.35
C ASP A 4 -12.88 -3.16 -15.49
N MET A 5 -13.01 -3.33 -14.18
CA MET A 5 -12.57 -2.32 -13.22
C MET A 5 -11.07 -2.11 -13.49
N GLU A 6 -10.66 -0.91 -13.88
CA GLU A 6 -9.24 -0.59 -14.11
C GLU A 6 -8.42 -0.97 -12.88
N LYS A 7 -7.49 -1.90 -13.06
CA LYS A 7 -6.62 -2.43 -12.00
C LYS A 7 -5.37 -1.58 -11.93
N TYR A 8 -5.13 -0.98 -10.76
CA TYR A 8 -3.99 -0.11 -10.55
C TYR A 8 -2.89 -0.79 -9.75
N ILE A 9 -1.66 -0.40 -10.07
CA ILE A 9 -0.48 -0.62 -9.24
C ILE A 9 -0.03 0.77 -8.79
N ASP A 10 -0.06 1.02 -7.48
CA ASP A 10 0.51 2.25 -6.93
C ASP A 10 1.99 2.01 -6.60
N ILE A 11 2.87 2.63 -7.39
CA ILE A 11 4.31 2.38 -7.33
C ILE A 11 5.05 3.20 -6.26
N GLY A 12 4.36 4.09 -5.54
CA GLY A 12 5.00 5.13 -4.73
C GLY A 12 4.35 5.37 -3.37
N VAL A 13 3.95 4.31 -2.66
CA VAL A 13 3.26 4.47 -1.37
C VAL A 13 4.23 4.49 -0.19
N ASN A 14 3.96 5.37 0.77
CA ASN A 14 4.76 5.53 1.99
C ASN A 14 4.03 4.94 3.21
N LEU A 15 3.56 3.68 3.11
CA LEU A 15 2.65 3.06 4.09
C LEU A 15 3.27 2.83 5.47
N THR A 16 4.60 2.88 5.60
CA THR A 16 5.32 2.84 6.89
C THR A 16 5.29 4.19 7.62
N GLY A 17 4.82 5.26 6.95
CA GLY A 17 4.74 6.60 7.50
C GLY A 17 3.75 6.74 8.65
N SER A 18 4.05 7.67 9.57
CA SER A 18 3.27 7.89 10.79
C SER A 18 1.78 8.20 10.57
N SER A 19 1.43 8.79 9.43
CA SER A 19 0.03 9.10 9.06
C SER A 19 -0.85 7.88 8.96
N PHE A 20 -0.29 6.70 8.66
CA PHE A 20 -1.06 5.46 8.46
C PHE A 20 -1.13 4.57 9.70
N LYS A 21 -0.41 4.90 10.78
CA LYS A 21 -0.34 4.07 12.00
C LYS A 21 -1.69 3.80 12.67
N LYS A 22 -2.67 4.67 12.45
CA LYS A 22 -3.98 4.59 13.12
C LYS A 22 -4.97 3.68 12.36
N ASP A 23 -4.86 3.61 11.04
CA ASP A 23 -5.90 3.03 10.19
C ASP A 23 -5.36 2.34 8.93
N LEU A 24 -4.11 1.86 8.94
CA LEU A 24 -3.47 1.19 7.80
C LEU A 24 -4.34 0.08 7.16
N PRO A 25 -4.97 -0.84 7.91
CA PRO A 25 -5.86 -1.84 7.31
C PRO A 25 -7.02 -1.22 6.54
N GLN A 26 -7.64 -0.17 7.08
CA GLN A 26 -8.75 0.53 6.44
C GLN A 26 -8.28 1.35 5.22
N VAL A 27 -7.05 1.87 5.23
CA VAL A 27 -6.45 2.54 4.06
C VAL A 27 -6.28 1.55 2.91
N ILE A 28 -5.74 0.36 3.19
CA ILE A 28 -5.55 -0.69 2.19
C ILE A 28 -6.90 -1.17 1.64
N GLU A 29 -7.89 -1.40 2.51
CA GLU A 29 -9.24 -1.79 2.10
C GLU A 29 -9.87 -0.76 1.15
N ARG A 30 -9.81 0.55 1.50
CA ARG A 30 -10.33 1.61 0.65
C ARG A 30 -9.60 1.67 -0.70
N ALA A 31 -8.28 1.47 -0.72
CA ALA A 31 -7.50 1.47 -1.95
C ALA A 31 -7.86 0.27 -2.85
N GLN A 32 -8.07 -0.92 -2.27
CA GLN A 32 -8.53 -2.11 -2.99
C GLN A 32 -9.95 -1.92 -3.55
N GLN A 33 -10.87 -1.32 -2.79
CA GLN A 33 -12.22 -0.98 -3.27
C GLN A 33 -12.19 0.02 -4.44
N ALA A 34 -11.16 0.86 -4.53
CA ALA A 34 -10.92 1.77 -5.63
C ALA A 34 -10.17 1.14 -6.83
N GLY A 35 -9.82 -0.15 -6.77
CA GLY A 35 -9.15 -0.88 -7.85
C GLY A 35 -7.62 -0.97 -7.74
N VAL A 36 -7.01 -0.51 -6.65
CA VAL A 36 -5.56 -0.68 -6.43
C VAL A 36 -5.27 -2.09 -5.93
N GLU A 37 -4.73 -2.94 -6.81
CA GLU A 37 -4.45 -4.35 -6.49
C GLU A 37 -3.05 -4.56 -5.91
N ARG A 38 -2.10 -3.68 -6.23
CA ARG A 38 -0.71 -3.82 -5.78
C ARG A 38 -0.13 -2.50 -5.35
N PHE A 39 0.73 -2.59 -4.35
CA PHE A 39 1.42 -1.46 -3.74
C PHE A 39 2.91 -1.72 -3.76
N ILE A 40 3.70 -0.75 -4.22
CA ILE A 40 5.15 -0.75 -4.05
C ILE A 40 5.47 0.22 -2.91
N VAL A 41 5.82 -0.35 -1.76
CA VAL A 41 6.10 0.42 -0.55
C VAL A 41 7.50 1.00 -0.63
N THR A 42 7.60 2.33 -0.47
CA THR A 42 8.88 3.05 -0.55
C THR A 42 9.66 2.89 0.75
N GLY A 43 10.88 2.37 0.65
CA GLY A 43 11.90 2.47 1.69
C GLY A 43 12.74 3.74 1.49
N THR A 44 12.71 4.67 2.45
CA THR A 44 13.43 5.97 2.38
C THR A 44 14.80 5.94 3.04
N ASP A 45 15.01 5.00 3.96
CA ASP A 45 16.27 4.69 4.64
C ASP A 45 16.27 3.19 5.03
N ILE A 46 17.32 2.71 5.69
CA ILE A 46 17.45 1.30 6.10
C ILE A 46 16.29 0.88 7.01
N VAL A 47 15.94 1.69 8.01
CA VAL A 47 14.89 1.37 8.98
C VAL A 47 13.51 1.32 8.31
N HIS A 48 13.20 2.28 7.45
CA HIS A 48 11.94 2.29 6.69
C HIS A 48 11.90 1.18 5.65
N SER A 49 13.05 0.74 5.11
CA SER A 49 13.13 -0.41 4.19
C SER A 49 12.83 -1.72 4.91
N GLU A 50 13.38 -1.92 6.11
CA GLU A 50 13.06 -3.08 6.96
C GLU A 50 11.58 -3.11 7.34
N GLN A 51 11.01 -1.96 7.71
CA GLN A 51 9.56 -1.83 7.96
C GLN A 51 8.72 -2.12 6.72
N ALA A 52 9.16 -1.68 5.54
CA ALA A 52 8.46 -1.94 4.28
C ALA A 52 8.47 -3.44 3.94
N ILE A 53 9.57 -4.15 4.18
CA ILE A 53 9.65 -5.61 4.05
C ILE A 53 8.67 -6.28 5.02
N ALA A 54 8.74 -5.96 6.31
CA ALA A 54 7.86 -6.55 7.32
C ALA A 54 6.37 -6.28 7.02
N LEU A 55 6.04 -5.10 6.51
CA LEU A 55 4.69 -4.76 6.06
C LEU A 55 4.28 -5.60 4.85
N ALA A 56 5.16 -5.77 3.86
CA ALA A 56 4.87 -6.57 2.67
C ALA A 56 4.74 -8.06 2.97
N GLU A 57 5.40 -8.59 4.00
CA GLU A 57 5.23 -9.98 4.45
C GLU A 57 3.92 -10.21 5.21
N GLN A 58 3.33 -9.15 5.78
CA GLN A 58 2.08 -9.23 6.53
C GLN A 58 0.84 -9.29 5.62
N TYR A 59 0.92 -8.80 4.38
CA TYR A 59 -0.20 -8.65 3.43
C TYR A 59 -0.01 -9.53 2.20
#